data_AF-A0A8T5RZE0-F1
#
_entry.id   AF-A0A8T5RZE0-F1
#
_cell.length_a   1.000
_cell.length_b   1.000
_cell.length_c   1.000
_cell.angle_alpha   90.00
_cell.angle_beta   90.00
_cell.angle_gamma   90.00
#
_symmetry.space_group_name_H-M   'P 1'
#
loop_
_entity.id
_entity.type
_entity.pdbx_description
1 polymer ?
#
loop_
_entity_poly.entity_id
_entity_poly.type
_entity_poly.pdbx_seq_one_letter_code
_entity_poly.pdbx_strand_id
1 'polypeptide(L)'
;MIDFDQVFNEVENLNKDVMMSMFQLLIGINTTTPPGNTYRKYVDAISPYFKNLKYELEEVIVPNELIKQIPSPLEGPRVNLVAKKNFGQAKEITFCGHMDVVPASDE
;
A
#
# COMPACT_ATOMS: atom_id res chain seq x y z
N MET A 1 -0.62 29.01 -10.14
CA MET A 1 0.74 28.52 -9.83
C MET A 1 0.61 27.67 -8.57
N ILE A 2 1.32 26.55 -8.46
CA ILE A 2 1.27 25.75 -7.23
C ILE A 2 2.00 26.53 -6.14
N ASP A 3 1.37 26.65 -4.98
CA ASP A 3 1.98 27.23 -3.78
C ASP A 3 2.73 26.13 -3.03
N PHE A 4 4.05 26.08 -3.21
CA PHE A 4 4.89 25.07 -2.57
C PHE A 4 5.04 25.29 -1.07
N ASP A 5 4.96 26.54 -0.60
CA ASP A 5 5.07 26.85 0.83
C ASP A 5 3.84 26.31 1.56
N GLN A 6 2.66 26.45 0.97
CA GLN A 6 1.45 25.81 1.50
C GLN A 6 1.61 24.29 1.59
N VAL A 7 2.11 23.63 0.53
CA VAL A 7 2.29 22.17 0.53
C VAL A 7 3.28 21.72 1.61
N PHE A 8 4.41 22.42 1.77
CA PHE A 8 5.38 22.08 2.81
C PHE A 8 4.81 22.28 4.21
N ASN A 9 4.09 23.37 4.46
CA ASN A 9 3.43 23.61 5.74
C ASN A 9 2.41 22.51 6.08
N GLU A 10 1.63 22.04 5.10
CA GLU A 10 0.70 20.92 5.31
C GLU A 10 1.44 19.64 5.70
N VAL A 11 2.58 19.34 5.06
CA VAL A 11 3.41 18.18 5.41
C VAL A 11 4.02 18.31 6.80
N GLU A 12 4.54 19.48 7.17
CA GLU A 12 5.11 19.74 8.50
C GLU A 12 4.08 19.64 9.63
N ASN A 13 2.83 19.99 9.34
CA ASN A 13 1.70 19.91 10.27
C ASN A 13 1.06 18.52 10.35
N LEU A 14 1.52 17.54 9.57
CA LEU A 14 1.07 16.16 9.73
C LEU A 14 1.45 15.64 11.12
N ASN A 15 0.51 14.92 11.74
CA ASN A 15 0.76 14.31 13.04
C ASN A 15 1.80 13.18 12.88
N LYS A 16 3.04 13.47 13.31
CA LYS A 16 4.18 12.55 13.20
C LYS A 16 3.93 11.23 13.94
N ASP A 17 3.28 11.27 15.10
CA ASP A 17 3.01 10.06 15.89
C ASP A 17 2.01 9.14 15.18
N VAL A 18 1.00 9.71 14.51
CA VAL A 18 0.05 8.95 13.68
C VAL A 18 0.77 8.31 12.50
N MET A 19 1.62 9.07 11.81
CA MET A 19 2.40 8.54 10.68
C MET A 19 3.35 7.43 11.13
N MET A 20 4.09 7.63 12.22
CA MET A 20 5.00 6.62 12.78
C MET A 20 4.27 5.36 13.22
N SER A 21 3.11 5.50 13.89
CA SER A 21 2.29 4.36 14.31
C SER A 21 1.77 3.57 13.10
N MET A 22 1.36 4.25 12.03
CA MET A 22 0.97 3.61 10.78
C MET A 22 2.14 2.87 10.13
N PHE A 23 3.31 3.50 10.04
CA PHE A 23 4.51 2.84 9.49
C PHE A 23 4.91 1.61 10.30
N GLN A 24 4.93 1.69 11.64
CA GLN A 24 5.22 0.56 12.52
C GLN A 24 4.22 -0.58 12.33
N LEU A 25 2.92 -0.25 12.22
CA LEU A 25 1.88 -1.23 11.93
C LEU A 25 2.14 -1.95 10.60
N LEU A 26 2.42 -1.21 9.53
CA LEU A 26 2.61 -1.77 8.19
C LEU A 26 3.91 -2.59 8.08
N ILE A 27 5.02 -2.09 8.62
CA ILE A 27 6.32 -2.78 8.62
C ILE A 27 6.28 -4.03 9.51
N GLY A 28 5.48 -4.00 10.59
CA GLY A 28 5.27 -5.16 11.46
C GLY A 28 4.54 -6.33 10.78
N ILE A 29 3.94 -6.12 9.61
CA ILE A 29 3.33 -7.18 8.81
C ILE A 29 4.40 -7.81 7.94
N ASN A 30 4.75 -9.07 8.21
CA ASN A 30 5.73 -9.80 7.43
C ASN A 30 5.21 -10.11 6.01
N THR A 31 5.42 -9.20 5.06
CA THR A 31 5.10 -9.35 3.63
C THR A 31 6.24 -9.98 2.81
N THR A 32 7.21 -10.61 3.48
CA THR A 32 8.37 -11.24 2.83
C THR A 32 7.96 -12.19 1.73
N THR A 33 8.64 -12.14 0.59
CA THR A 33 8.35 -12.98 -0.57
C THR A 33 9.62 -13.64 -1.09
N PRO A 34 9.66 -14.99 -1.19
CA PRO A 34 8.70 -15.96 -0.61
C PRO A 34 8.80 -16.05 0.93
N PRO A 35 7.69 -16.29 1.68
CA PRO A 35 6.31 -16.57 1.25
C PRO A 35 5.37 -15.36 1.39
N GLY A 36 4.72 -14.92 0.32
CA GLY A 36 3.81 -13.75 0.35
C GLY A 36 2.42 -13.97 0.99
N ASN A 37 2.27 -14.77 2.05
CA ASN A 37 0.94 -15.20 2.54
C ASN A 37 0.18 -14.18 3.41
N THR A 38 0.71 -12.99 3.62
CA THR A 38 0.15 -11.97 4.54
C THR A 38 -0.40 -10.71 3.85
N TYR A 39 -0.39 -10.62 2.51
CA TYR A 39 -0.80 -9.38 1.81
C TYR A 39 -2.22 -8.93 2.15
N ARG A 40 -3.14 -9.88 2.42
CA ARG A 40 -4.47 -9.58 2.95
C ARG A 40 -4.40 -8.72 4.23
N LYS A 41 -3.55 -9.11 5.19
CA LYS A 41 -3.38 -8.37 6.45
C LYS A 41 -2.85 -6.95 6.19
N TYR A 42 -1.94 -6.79 5.23
CA TYR A 42 -1.42 -5.48 4.83
C TYR A 42 -2.54 -4.60 4.24
N VAL A 43 -3.30 -5.13 3.29
CA VAL A 43 -4.44 -4.43 2.67
C VAL A 43 -5.49 -4.04 3.71
N ASP A 44 -5.82 -4.95 4.63
CA ASP A 44 -6.78 -4.69 5.71
C ASP A 44 -6.27 -3.58 6.66
N ALA A 45 -4.96 -3.54 6.93
CA ALA A 45 -4.35 -2.53 7.80
C ALA A 45 -4.28 -1.13 7.18
N ILE A 46 -3.99 -1.00 5.87
CA ILE A 46 -3.86 0.30 5.20
C ILE A 46 -5.20 0.86 4.70
N SER A 47 -6.18 0.00 4.42
CA SER A 47 -7.49 0.42 3.88
C SER A 47 -8.22 1.50 4.70
N PRO A 48 -8.23 1.47 6.05
CA PRO A 48 -8.83 2.53 6.86
C PRO A 48 -8.24 3.92 6.59
N TYR A 49 -6.93 4.02 6.33
CA TYR A 49 -6.27 5.29 6.03
C TYR A 49 -6.84 5.93 4.76
N PHE A 50 -6.92 5.16 3.66
CA PHE A 50 -7.50 5.65 2.41
C PHE A 50 -9.01 5.97 2.53
N LYS A 51 -9.77 5.15 3.27
CA LYS A 51 -11.20 5.43 3.54
C LYS A 51 -11.38 6.74 4.31
N ASN A 52 -10.54 7.02 5.31
CA ASN A 52 -10.57 8.28 6.04
C ASN A 52 -10.30 9.48 5.13
N LEU A 53 -9.41 9.30 4.15
CA LEU A 53 -9.13 10.29 3.09
C LEU A 53 -10.20 10.35 1.98
N LYS A 54 -11.28 9.57 2.09
CA LYS A 54 -12.40 9.52 1.14
C LYS A 54 -12.00 8.99 -0.25
N TYR A 55 -11.08 8.03 -0.29
CA TYR A 55 -10.82 7.24 -1.50
C TYR A 55 -11.81 6.08 -1.59
N GLU A 56 -12.23 5.77 -2.82
CA GLU A 56 -12.89 4.52 -3.17
C GLU A 56 -11.83 3.42 -3.25
N LEU A 57 -12.13 2.24 -2.70
CA LEU A 57 -11.22 1.11 -2.66
C LEU A 57 -11.74 -0.04 -3.49
N GLU A 58 -10.88 -0.56 -4.37
CA GLU A 58 -11.09 -1.78 -5.13
C GLU A 58 -9.94 -2.74 -4.84
N GLU A 59 -10.27 -4.00 -4.61
CA GLU A 59 -9.28 -5.05 -4.45
C GLU A 59 -9.25 -5.94 -5.68
N VAL A 60 -8.06 -6.09 -6.26
CA VAL A 60 -7.84 -6.93 -7.43
C VAL A 60 -7.03 -8.14 -7.02
N ILE A 61 -7.69 -9.29 -6.96
CA ILE A 61 -7.06 -10.58 -6.64
C ILE A 61 -6.46 -11.17 -7.91
N VAL A 62 -5.16 -11.45 -7.90
CA VAL A 62 -4.50 -12.12 -9.04
C VAL A 62 -5.04 -13.56 -9.17
N PRO A 63 -5.47 -13.99 -10.36
CA PRO A 63 -5.91 -15.36 -10.60
C PRO A 63 -4.85 -16.40 -10.20
N ASN A 64 -5.31 -17.48 -9.56
CA ASN A 64 -4.43 -18.56 -9.08
C ASN A 64 -3.64 -19.23 -10.21
N GLU A 65 -4.19 -19.30 -11.43
CA GLU A 65 -3.47 -19.89 -12.58
C GLU A 65 -2.22 -19.08 -12.95
N LEU A 66 -2.22 -17.76 -12.76
CA LEU A 66 -1.07 -16.89 -13.00
C LEU A 66 -0.03 -17.05 -11.89
N ILE A 67 -0.47 -17.18 -10.63
CA ILE A 67 0.43 -17.38 -9.49
C ILE A 67 1.22 -18.68 -9.65
N LYS A 68 0.56 -19.77 -10.08
CA LYS A 68 1.19 -21.08 -10.30
C LYS A 68 2.27 -21.10 -11.39
N GLN A 69 2.30 -20.10 -12.28
CA GLN A 69 3.32 -19.99 -13.32
C GLN A 69 4.62 -19.35 -12.82
N ILE A 70 4.61 -18.75 -11.63
CA ILE A 70 5.79 -18.11 -11.04
C ILE A 70 6.67 -19.20 -10.42
N PRO A 71 7.95 -19.32 -10.81
CA PRO A 71 8.86 -20.36 -10.30
C PRO A 71 9.39 -20.03 -8.90
N SER A 72 8.50 -19.86 -7.93
CA SER A 72 8.81 -19.50 -6.54
C SER A 72 7.78 -20.15 -5.60
N PRO A 73 8.16 -20.55 -4.37
CA PRO A 73 7.22 -21.16 -3.41
C PRO A 73 6.29 -20.10 -2.81
N LEU A 74 5.35 -19.63 -3.64
CA LEU A 74 4.39 -18.59 -3.30
C LEU A 74 3.17 -19.19 -2.59
N GLU A 75 2.82 -18.59 -1.46
CA GLU A 75 1.62 -18.94 -0.69
C GLU A 75 0.64 -17.76 -0.60
N GLY A 76 -0.64 -18.09 -0.44
CA GLY A 76 -1.73 -17.15 -0.22
C GLY A 76 -2.14 -16.35 -1.46
N PRO A 77 -3.26 -15.59 -1.38
CA PRO A 77 -3.71 -14.74 -2.46
C PRO A 77 -2.75 -13.55 -2.67
N ARG A 78 -2.51 -13.19 -3.92
CA ARG A 78 -1.84 -11.94 -4.28
C ARG A 78 -2.91 -10.88 -4.49
N VAL A 79 -3.12 -10.04 -3.47
CA VAL A 79 -4.14 -8.99 -3.46
C VAL A 79 -3.48 -7.65 -3.80
N ASN A 80 -4.00 -6.95 -4.80
CA ASN A 80 -3.64 -5.57 -5.07
C ASN A 80 -4.75 -4.66 -4.55
N LEU A 81 -4.38 -3.53 -3.95
CA LEU A 81 -5.32 -2.49 -3.53
C LEU A 81 -5.23 -1.30 -4.48
N VAL A 82 -6.36 -0.95 -5.10
CA VAL A 82 -6.51 0.27 -5.89
C VAL A 82 -7.31 1.27 -5.07
N ALA A 83 -6.67 2.38 -4.69
CA ALA A 83 -7.33 3.50 -4.04
C ALA A 83 -7.54 4.63 -5.05
N LYS A 84 -8.80 4.94 -5.37
CA LYS A 84 -9.16 5.96 -6.35
C LYS A 84 -9.86 7.15 -5.70
N LYS A 85 -9.49 8.35 -6.10
CA LYS A 85 -10.21 9.58 -5.73
C LYS A 85 -10.26 10.52 -6.92
N ASN A 86 -11.47 10.92 -7.30
CA ASN A 86 -11.69 11.89 -8.37
C ASN A 86 -11.61 13.31 -7.81
N PHE A 87 -10.65 14.10 -8.30
CA PHE A 87 -10.46 15.50 -7.94
C PHE A 87 -11.08 16.49 -8.95
N GLY A 88 -11.88 15.99 -9.90
CA GLY A 88 -12.53 16.79 -10.95
C GLY A 88 -11.54 17.37 -11.97
N GLN A 89 -10.35 16.78 -12.09
CA GLN A 89 -9.29 17.27 -12.99
C GLN A 89 -9.29 16.49 -14.30
N ALA A 90 -8.88 17.15 -15.40
CA ALA A 90 -8.78 16.52 -16.72
C ALA A 90 -7.61 15.53 -16.85
N LYS A 91 -6.60 15.64 -15.96
CA LYS A 91 -5.44 14.75 -15.93
C LYS A 91 -5.53 13.85 -14.70
N GLU A 92 -5.17 12.59 -14.90
CA GLU A 92 -5.07 11.60 -13.85
C GLU A 92 -3.61 11.40 -13.44
N ILE A 93 -3.38 11.09 -12.17
CA ILE A 93 -2.06 10.71 -11.64
C ILE A 93 -2.22 9.35 -10.97
N THR A 94 -1.34 8.42 -11.32
CA THR A 94 -1.29 7.08 -10.71
C THR A 94 0.02 6.93 -9.93
N PHE A 95 -0.11 6.65 -8.64
CA PHE A 95 1.01 6.20 -7.81
C PHE A 95 0.97 4.67 -7.78
N CYS A 96 2.00 4.04 -8.34
CA CYS A 96 2.16 2.59 -8.34
C CYS A 96 3.31 2.22 -7.39
N GLY A 97 3.06 1.28 -6.50
CA GLY A 97 4.03 0.77 -5.55
C GLY A 97 3.74 -0.70 -5.23
N HIS A 98 4.69 -1.34 -4.57
CA HIS A 98 4.57 -2.73 -4.15
C HIS A 98 4.74 -2.82 -2.63
N MET A 99 4.11 -3.83 -2.01
CA MET A 99 4.09 -4.02 -0.55
C MET A 99 4.93 -5.21 -0.09
N ASP A 100 5.34 -6.07 -1.02
CA ASP A 100 6.21 -7.21 -0.76
C ASP A 100 7.65 -6.77 -0.53
N VAL A 101 8.32 -7.48 0.36
CA VAL A 101 9.73 -7.30 0.68
C VAL A 101 10.50 -8.59 0.46
N VAL A 102 11.81 -8.50 0.28
CA VAL A 102 12.69 -9.67 0.31
C VAL A 102 13.03 -10.04 1.76
N PRO A 103 13.49 -11.26 2.04
CA PRO A 103 13.96 -11.62 3.38
C PRO A 103 15.00 -10.62 3.88
N ALA A 104 14.84 -10.16 5.12
CA ALA A 104 15.87 -9.36 5.77
C ALA A 104 17.14 -10.22 5.92
N SER A 105 18.31 -9.61 5.73
CA SER A 105 19.57 -10.27 6.05
C SER A 105 19.65 -10.47 7.57
N ASP A 106 20.10 -11.65 7.99
CA ASP A 106 20.52 -11.86 9.37
C ASP A 106 21.80 -11.04 9.60
N GLU A 107 21.70 -9.91 10.29
CA GLU A 107 22.86 -9.34 11.00
C GLU A 107 23.01 -10.01 12.36
#